data_AF-A0A812MFF6-F1
#
_entry.id   AF-A0A812MFF6-F1
#
_cell.length_a   1.000
_cell.length_b   1.000
_cell.length_c   1.000
_cell.angle_alpha   90.00
_cell.angle_beta   90.00
_cell.angle_gamma   90.00
#
_symmetry.space_group_name_H-M   'P 1'
#
loop_
_entity.id
_entity.type
_entity.pdbx_description
1 polymer ?
#
loop_
_entity_poly.entity_id
_entity_poly.type
_entity_poly.pdbx_seq_one_letter_code
_entity_poly.pdbx_strand_id
1 'polypeptide(L)'
;MPRTGVVDAGLERIGNLATGKDFHNAARNLHNYLHSTGKTFPVCISSTRLTIRRPKRGGGEFSTNYPLIYLSSWMRSILELGGEFLLGGWNTEQPEAYTAMFARFWERYEAVNPEHPLFFAKTWEQRRHCIPVAVHGDEGRGLGKHPVLVESYQPLLPWSGEDKLNMVGHSYTTRLLACILPSQCYAKHDKSVDGLHKAISKDLTTLFERGITVEVNQQAKTFYAAVVGAKGYATSVRETLPRLIDRMVERRTDKPVANMDKPNPSMEKPEMIQPDLMHCYNLGFGKDLAASGVIVVTEAGFFGADNISQQLDEAFAGFMSWCAQHGHTSTIKEFDLKKTFKMTS
;
A
#
# COMPACT_ATOMS: atom_id res chain seq x y z
N MET A 1 -7.53 32.23 -24.83
CA MET A 1 -6.98 32.62 -23.50
C MET A 1 -5.75 31.76 -23.23
N PRO A 2 -4.58 32.34 -22.91
CA PRO A 2 -3.44 31.54 -22.51
C PRO A 2 -3.69 31.01 -21.10
N ARG A 3 -3.58 29.70 -20.90
CA ARG A 3 -3.58 29.09 -19.57
C ARG A 3 -2.32 29.57 -18.84
N THR A 4 -2.47 30.50 -17.91
CA THR A 4 -1.43 30.87 -16.95
C THR A 4 -1.28 29.73 -15.95
N GLY A 5 -0.65 28.63 -16.39
CA GLY A 5 -0.12 27.62 -15.48
C GLY A 5 1.10 28.21 -14.77
N VAL A 6 1.23 27.98 -13.46
CA VAL A 6 2.44 28.30 -12.71
C VAL A 6 3.61 27.60 -13.40
N VAL A 7 4.51 28.38 -14.01
CA VAL A 7 5.76 27.86 -14.58
C VAL A 7 6.74 27.73 -13.42
N ASP A 8 6.78 26.56 -12.80
CA ASP A 8 7.84 26.22 -11.86
C ASP A 8 9.12 26.00 -12.66
N ALA A 9 10.06 26.95 -12.57
CA ALA A 9 11.34 26.91 -13.28
C ALA A 9 12.15 25.63 -12.95
N GLY A 10 11.92 25.03 -11.77
CA GLY A 10 12.48 23.73 -11.39
C GLY A 10 11.86 22.57 -12.15
N LEU A 11 10.52 22.53 -12.28
CA LEU A 11 9.82 21.52 -13.09
C LEU A 11 10.12 21.69 -14.57
N GLU A 12 10.23 22.91 -15.08
CA GLU A 12 10.65 23.18 -16.46
C GLU A 12 12.06 22.65 -16.71
N ARG A 13 12.99 22.91 -15.78
CA ARG A 13 14.36 22.40 -15.87
C ARG A 13 14.41 20.87 -15.81
N ILE A 14 13.62 20.23 -14.95
CA ILE A 14 13.48 18.76 -14.92
C ILE A 14 12.91 18.24 -16.25
N GLY A 15 11.89 18.90 -16.80
CA GLY A 15 11.30 18.57 -18.10
C GLY A 15 12.33 18.64 -19.23
N ASN A 16 13.17 19.67 -19.22
CA ASN A 16 14.24 19.86 -20.21
C ASN A 16 15.34 18.79 -20.13
N LEU A 17 15.58 18.19 -18.95
CA LEU A 17 16.49 17.05 -18.82
C LEU A 17 15.96 15.79 -19.52
N ALA A 18 14.65 15.70 -19.74
CA ALA A 18 14.00 14.56 -20.38
C ALA A 18 13.79 14.73 -21.89
N THR A 19 13.96 15.93 -22.45
CA THR A 19 13.57 16.26 -23.85
C THR A 19 14.70 16.76 -24.75
N GLY A 20 15.95 16.79 -24.27
CA GLY A 20 17.12 17.28 -25.02
C GLY A 20 17.89 16.23 -25.85
N LYS A 21 18.93 16.66 -26.59
CA LYS A 21 19.85 15.78 -27.36
C LYS A 21 20.50 14.67 -26.51
N ASP A 22 20.61 14.89 -25.20
CA ASP A 22 21.16 13.94 -24.22
C ASP A 22 20.09 13.14 -23.47
N PHE A 23 18.85 13.03 -23.98
CA PHE A 23 17.77 12.30 -23.28
C PHE A 23 18.13 10.84 -22.97
N HIS A 24 19.04 10.22 -23.74
CA HIS A 24 19.57 8.89 -23.45
C HIS A 24 20.27 8.81 -22.07
N ASN A 25 20.72 9.96 -21.56
CA ASN A 25 21.30 10.13 -20.23
C ASN A 25 20.35 10.83 -19.24
N ALA A 26 19.05 10.96 -19.55
CA ALA A 26 18.09 11.72 -18.75
C ALA A 26 18.07 11.30 -17.27
N ALA A 27 18.12 10.00 -16.97
CA ALA A 27 18.17 9.50 -15.59
C ALA A 27 19.43 9.96 -14.82
N ARG A 28 20.61 9.86 -15.46
CA ARG A 28 21.87 10.33 -14.88
C ARG A 28 21.87 11.84 -14.68
N ASN A 29 21.36 12.57 -15.66
CA ASN A 29 21.32 14.04 -15.62
C ASN A 29 20.31 14.52 -14.56
N LEU A 30 19.16 13.86 -14.44
CA LEU A 30 18.18 14.11 -13.38
C LEU A 30 18.78 13.83 -12.00
N HIS A 31 19.45 12.69 -11.83
CA HIS A 31 20.14 12.36 -10.58
C HIS A 31 21.17 13.42 -10.20
N ASN A 32 22.05 13.81 -11.12
CA ASN A 32 23.05 14.86 -10.88
C ASN A 32 22.40 16.21 -10.55
N TYR A 33 21.31 16.56 -11.22
CA TYR A 33 20.55 17.78 -10.93
C TYR A 33 19.95 17.75 -9.52
N LEU A 34 19.26 16.68 -9.16
CA LEU A 34 18.64 16.54 -7.83
C LEU A 34 19.69 16.65 -6.71
N HIS A 35 20.85 15.99 -6.88
CA HIS A 35 21.94 16.05 -5.90
C HIS A 35 22.61 17.43 -5.83
N SER A 36 22.97 18.02 -6.98
CA SER A 36 23.64 19.33 -7.02
C SER A 36 22.76 20.48 -6.54
N THR A 37 21.44 20.32 -6.59
CA THR A 37 20.48 21.33 -6.13
C THR A 37 19.89 21.03 -4.75
N GLY A 38 20.33 19.96 -4.08
CA GLY A 38 19.83 19.57 -2.76
C GLY A 38 18.34 19.18 -2.76
N LYS A 39 17.76 18.85 -3.92
CA LYS A 39 16.35 18.45 -4.08
C LYS A 39 16.12 16.97 -3.75
N THR A 40 16.94 16.42 -2.85
CA THR A 40 16.82 15.04 -2.36
C THR A 40 16.03 15.03 -1.07
N PHE A 41 15.11 14.09 -0.93
CA PHE A 41 14.45 13.87 0.35
C PHE A 41 15.40 13.14 1.31
N PRO A 42 15.70 13.68 2.51
CA PRO A 42 16.77 13.18 3.38
C PRO A 42 16.33 11.96 4.20
N VAL A 43 15.88 10.91 3.52
CA VAL A 43 15.55 9.63 4.17
C VAL A 43 16.80 8.78 4.35
N CYS A 44 16.99 8.26 5.56
CA CYS A 44 18.11 7.37 5.85
C CYS A 44 17.96 6.05 5.10
N ILE A 45 18.92 5.73 4.22
CA ILE A 45 19.02 4.42 3.58
C ILE A 45 19.83 3.51 4.52
N SER A 46 19.14 2.54 5.12
CA SER A 46 19.77 1.51 5.94
C SER A 46 20.21 0.32 5.10
N SER A 47 20.79 -0.68 5.76
CA SER A 47 21.03 -1.97 5.13
C SER A 47 20.68 -3.12 6.06
N THR A 48 20.37 -4.27 5.47
CA THR A 48 20.16 -5.53 6.19
C THR A 48 21.03 -6.63 5.58
N ARG A 49 21.49 -7.56 6.40
CA ARG A 49 22.32 -8.67 5.94
C ARG A 49 21.44 -9.68 5.20
N LEU A 50 21.60 -9.78 3.89
CA LEU A 50 20.86 -10.71 3.05
C LEU A 50 21.78 -11.69 2.35
N THR A 51 21.31 -12.93 2.22
CA THR A 51 21.88 -13.89 1.28
C THR A 51 21.23 -13.67 -0.08
N ILE A 52 22.02 -13.33 -1.09
CA ILE A 52 21.58 -13.12 -2.47
C ILE A 52 22.36 -14.02 -3.43
N ARG A 53 21.75 -14.31 -4.58
CA ARG A 53 22.41 -15.01 -5.68
C ARG A 53 23.20 -14.02 -6.54
N ARG A 54 24.39 -14.41 -7.00
CA ARG A 54 25.12 -13.61 -7.99
C ARG A 54 24.38 -13.63 -9.34
N PRO A 55 24.09 -12.48 -9.97
CA PRO A 55 23.29 -12.42 -11.21
C PRO A 55 23.96 -13.04 -12.45
N LYS A 56 25.24 -13.45 -12.38
CA LYS A 56 25.91 -14.16 -13.48
C LYS A 56 25.51 -15.64 -13.53
N ARG A 57 25.40 -16.22 -14.74
CA ARG A 57 25.20 -17.68 -14.94
C ARG A 57 26.24 -18.47 -14.12
N GLY A 58 25.78 -19.42 -13.30
CA GLY A 58 26.63 -20.22 -12.41
C GLY A 58 27.08 -19.53 -11.12
N GLY A 59 26.64 -18.30 -10.87
CA GLY A 59 26.97 -17.57 -9.65
C GLY A 59 26.33 -18.20 -8.40
N GLY A 60 27.16 -18.51 -7.40
CA GLY A 60 26.71 -19.00 -6.09
C GLY A 60 25.99 -17.94 -5.25
N GLU A 61 25.49 -18.37 -4.09
CA GLU A 61 24.92 -17.49 -3.06
C GLU A 61 26.04 -16.80 -2.27
N PHE A 62 25.81 -15.56 -1.86
CA PHE A 62 26.69 -14.84 -0.94
C PHE A 62 25.89 -13.89 -0.06
N SER A 63 26.42 -13.58 1.12
CA SER A 63 25.78 -12.60 2.01
C SER A 63 26.35 -11.20 1.78
N THR A 64 25.48 -10.21 1.68
CA THR A 64 25.82 -8.80 1.51
C THR A 64 24.96 -7.92 2.40
N ASN A 65 25.40 -6.69 2.62
CA ASN A 65 24.56 -5.65 3.24
C ASN A 65 23.71 -5.04 2.12
N TYR A 66 22.44 -5.44 2.07
CA TYR A 66 21.51 -5.03 1.03
C TYR A 66 20.79 -3.74 1.44
N PRO A 67 20.67 -2.75 0.54
CA PRO A 67 20.00 -1.49 0.85
C PRO A 67 18.53 -1.72 1.17
N LEU A 68 18.05 -1.07 2.23
CA LEU A 68 16.68 -1.14 2.70
C LEU A 68 16.34 0.20 3.38
N ILE A 69 15.20 0.78 3.01
CA ILE A 69 14.68 1.97 3.67
C ILE A 69 13.56 1.52 4.60
N TYR A 70 13.79 1.68 5.90
CA TYR A 70 12.80 1.31 6.91
C TYR A 70 11.64 2.30 6.95
N LEU A 71 10.45 1.84 7.35
CA LEU A 71 9.31 2.74 7.57
C LEU A 71 9.66 3.75 8.68
N SER A 72 10.42 3.34 9.69
CA SER A 72 10.87 4.25 10.75
C SER A 72 11.72 5.41 10.22
N SER A 73 12.54 5.15 9.20
CA SER A 73 13.34 6.19 8.53
C SER A 73 12.46 7.15 7.75
N TRP A 74 11.47 6.62 7.00
CA TRP A 74 10.48 7.46 6.32
C TRP A 74 9.67 8.30 7.30
N MET A 75 9.12 7.68 8.34
CA MET A 75 8.31 8.35 9.35
C MET A 75 9.08 9.47 10.03
N ARG A 76 10.35 9.25 10.39
CA ARG A 76 11.21 10.29 10.94
C ARG A 76 11.27 11.51 10.02
N SER A 77 11.76 11.29 8.80
CA SER A 77 11.98 12.37 7.84
C SER A 77 10.70 13.10 7.46
N ILE A 78 9.57 12.39 7.34
CA ILE A 78 8.30 12.98 6.94
C ILE A 78 7.68 13.77 8.11
N LEU A 79 7.66 13.21 9.33
CA LEU A 79 7.05 13.87 10.48
C LEU A 79 7.84 15.09 10.95
N GLU A 80 9.18 15.07 10.82
CA GLU A 80 10.04 16.23 11.09
C GLU A 80 9.83 17.38 10.09
N LEU A 81 9.27 17.12 8.91
CA LEU A 81 9.00 18.11 7.87
C LEU A 81 7.55 18.60 7.81
N GLY A 82 6.67 18.07 8.66
CA GLY A 82 5.25 18.46 8.72
C GLY A 82 4.29 17.28 8.73
N GLY A 83 4.67 16.11 8.21
CA GLY A 83 3.91 14.88 8.39
C GLY A 83 2.70 14.68 7.47
N GLU A 84 2.35 15.62 6.60
CA GLU A 84 1.10 15.64 5.82
C GLU A 84 0.86 14.36 5.02
N PHE A 85 1.94 13.79 4.48
CA PHE A 85 1.86 12.53 3.74
C PHE A 85 1.37 11.34 4.58
N LEU A 86 1.75 11.30 5.87
CA LEU A 86 1.38 10.23 6.80
C LEU A 86 0.14 10.56 7.63
N LEU A 87 -0.19 11.85 7.75
CA LEU A 87 -1.25 12.37 8.62
C LEU A 87 -2.50 12.80 7.84
N GLY A 88 -2.70 12.26 6.65
CA GLY A 88 -3.93 12.49 5.88
C GLY A 88 -4.10 13.93 5.38
N GLY A 89 -2.99 14.62 5.10
CA GLY A 89 -2.96 16.01 4.66
C GLY A 89 -2.82 17.03 5.79
N TRP A 90 -2.88 16.60 7.04
CA TRP A 90 -2.71 17.46 8.21
C TRP A 90 -1.26 17.58 8.62
N ASN A 91 -0.90 18.72 9.18
CA ASN A 91 0.45 18.94 9.69
C ASN A 91 0.59 18.43 11.15
N THR A 92 1.81 18.06 11.58
CA THR A 92 2.14 17.66 12.96
C THR A 92 1.80 18.73 14.00
N GLU A 93 1.70 19.98 13.60
CA GLU A 93 1.25 21.13 14.40
C GLU A 93 -0.28 21.18 14.59
N GLN A 94 -1.03 20.31 13.90
CA GLN A 94 -2.51 20.23 13.97
C GLN A 94 -2.98 18.91 14.62
N PRO A 95 -2.61 18.64 15.90
CA PRO A 95 -2.89 17.38 16.57
C PRO A 95 -4.37 17.04 16.62
N GLU A 96 -5.24 18.01 16.84
CA GLU A 96 -6.69 17.76 16.94
C GLU A 96 -7.25 17.16 15.64
N ALA A 97 -6.79 17.64 14.48
CA ALA A 97 -7.31 17.22 13.19
C ALA A 97 -6.89 15.79 12.83
N TYR A 98 -5.59 15.46 12.86
CA TYR A 98 -5.14 14.12 12.50
C TYR A 98 -5.52 13.09 13.57
N THR A 99 -5.53 13.45 14.86
CA THR A 99 -5.92 12.51 15.93
C THR A 99 -7.39 12.16 15.87
N ALA A 100 -8.26 13.11 15.50
CA ALA A 100 -9.67 12.84 15.29
C ALA A 100 -9.90 11.94 14.07
N MET A 101 -9.14 12.14 12.98
CA MET A 101 -9.17 11.27 11.81
C MET A 101 -8.73 9.84 12.14
N PHE A 102 -7.60 9.67 12.84
CA PHE A 102 -7.15 8.34 13.27
C PHE A 102 -8.12 7.68 14.25
N ALA A 103 -8.74 8.44 15.16
CA ALA A 103 -9.79 7.91 16.03
C ALA A 103 -10.92 7.28 15.22
N ARG A 104 -11.50 8.04 14.27
CA ARG A 104 -12.59 7.56 13.41
C ARG A 104 -12.19 6.34 12.59
N PHE A 105 -10.98 6.34 12.02
CA PHE A 105 -10.48 5.20 11.26
C PHE A 105 -10.45 3.95 12.14
N TRP A 106 -9.85 4.03 13.33
CA TRP A 106 -9.67 2.87 14.19
C TRP A 106 -10.98 2.38 14.81
N GLU A 107 -11.90 3.26 15.19
CA GLU A 107 -13.26 2.89 15.63
C GLU A 107 -14.00 2.09 14.54
N ARG A 108 -13.95 2.56 13.28
CA ARG A 108 -14.57 1.85 12.15
C ARG A 108 -13.87 0.53 11.86
N TYR A 109 -12.54 0.50 11.96
CA TYR A 109 -11.77 -0.70 11.71
C TYR A 109 -11.98 -1.78 12.79
N GLU A 110 -12.25 -1.39 14.04
CA GLU A 110 -12.57 -2.33 15.13
C GLU A 110 -13.83 -3.14 14.82
N ALA A 111 -14.81 -2.54 14.16
CA ALA A 111 -16.01 -3.25 13.70
C ALA A 111 -15.72 -4.30 12.61
N VAL A 112 -14.62 -4.14 11.86
CA VAL A 112 -14.21 -5.06 10.77
C VAL A 112 -13.28 -6.15 11.29
N ASN A 113 -12.34 -5.79 12.17
CA ASN A 113 -11.34 -6.71 12.71
C ASN A 113 -11.08 -6.42 14.21
N PRO A 114 -12.01 -6.82 15.11
CA PRO A 114 -11.91 -6.53 16.54
C PRO A 114 -10.72 -7.23 17.21
N GLU A 115 -10.21 -8.31 16.60
CA GLU A 115 -9.06 -9.09 17.09
C GLU A 115 -7.71 -8.48 16.69
N HIS A 116 -7.70 -7.32 16.04
CA HIS A 116 -6.46 -6.69 15.64
C HIS A 116 -5.64 -6.23 16.88
N PRO A 117 -4.31 -6.50 16.93
CA PRO A 117 -3.47 -6.21 18.10
C PRO A 117 -3.46 -4.80 18.64
N LEU A 118 -3.78 -3.83 17.80
CA LEU A 118 -3.97 -2.45 18.21
C LEU A 118 -4.97 -2.33 19.39
N PHE A 119 -6.08 -3.06 19.35
CA PHE A 119 -7.19 -2.88 20.29
C PHE A 119 -6.92 -3.43 21.69
N PHE A 120 -5.90 -4.27 21.85
CA PHE A 120 -5.47 -4.79 23.16
C PHE A 120 -4.07 -4.35 23.58
N ALA A 121 -3.20 -3.98 22.64
CA ALA A 121 -1.84 -3.55 22.94
C ALA A 121 -1.70 -2.03 23.12
N LYS A 122 -2.65 -1.22 22.62
CA LYS A 122 -2.58 0.25 22.66
C LYS A 122 -3.73 0.87 23.44
N THR A 123 -3.40 1.88 24.24
CA THR A 123 -4.40 2.76 24.87
C THR A 123 -5.14 3.56 23.81
N TRP A 124 -6.33 4.05 24.14
CA TRP A 124 -7.10 4.93 23.27
C TRP A 124 -6.27 6.09 22.72
N GLU A 125 -5.51 6.77 23.59
CA GLU A 125 -4.69 7.92 23.19
C GLU A 125 -3.55 7.54 22.23
N GLN A 126 -2.97 6.36 22.39
CA GLN A 126 -1.96 5.85 21.46
C GLN A 126 -2.55 5.49 20.09
N ARG A 127 -3.79 4.97 20.04
CA ARG A 127 -4.48 4.65 18.77
C ARG A 127 -4.66 5.90 17.92
N ARG A 128 -4.98 7.02 18.55
CA ARG A 128 -5.12 8.34 17.91
C ARG A 128 -3.82 8.91 17.33
N HIS A 129 -2.67 8.29 17.65
CA HIS A 129 -1.35 8.62 17.11
C HIS A 129 -0.76 7.45 16.28
N CYS A 130 -1.58 6.44 15.97
CA CYS A 130 -1.15 5.25 15.25
C CYS A 130 -1.56 5.32 13.78
N ILE A 131 -0.56 5.43 12.90
CA ILE A 131 -0.76 5.53 11.46
C ILE A 131 -1.12 4.15 10.91
N PRO A 132 -2.28 3.98 10.25
CA PRO A 132 -2.63 2.73 9.60
C PRO A 132 -1.83 2.56 8.30
N VAL A 133 -1.08 1.48 8.19
CA VAL A 133 -0.24 1.18 7.01
C VAL A 133 -0.53 -0.20 6.45
N ALA A 134 -0.32 -0.35 5.15
CA ALA A 134 -0.20 -1.64 4.49
C ALA A 134 1.21 -1.84 3.95
N VAL A 135 1.69 -3.08 3.92
CA VAL A 135 2.90 -3.45 3.19
C VAL A 135 2.50 -3.84 1.78
N HIS A 136 3.22 -3.38 0.76
CA HIS A 136 2.91 -3.67 -0.63
C HIS A 136 4.13 -4.28 -1.32
N GLY A 137 3.97 -5.48 -1.86
CA GLY A 137 4.97 -6.15 -2.69
C GLY A 137 4.43 -6.31 -4.11
N ASP A 138 5.19 -5.92 -5.11
CA ASP A 138 4.84 -6.13 -6.51
C ASP A 138 6.03 -6.74 -7.25
N GLU A 139 5.77 -7.72 -8.11
CA GLU A 139 6.79 -8.32 -8.96
C GLU A 139 6.45 -8.01 -10.42
N GLY A 140 7.07 -6.94 -10.91
CA GLY A 140 6.88 -6.44 -12.26
C GLY A 140 8.08 -6.72 -13.15
N ARG A 141 7.92 -6.49 -14.46
CA ARG A 141 9.05 -6.42 -15.40
C ARG A 141 9.30 -4.96 -15.75
N GLY A 142 10.49 -4.45 -15.41
CA GLY A 142 10.92 -3.12 -15.85
C GLY A 142 11.20 -3.08 -17.36
N LEU A 143 11.61 -1.92 -17.87
CA LEU A 143 11.99 -1.74 -19.29
C LEU A 143 13.09 -2.73 -19.75
N GLY A 144 13.93 -3.19 -18.84
CA GLY A 144 14.93 -4.23 -19.08
C GLY A 144 14.36 -5.66 -19.21
N LYS A 145 13.03 -5.86 -19.14
CA LYS A 145 12.31 -7.14 -19.23
C LYS A 145 12.70 -8.21 -18.18
N HIS A 146 13.55 -7.85 -17.22
CA HIS A 146 13.88 -8.69 -16.07
C HIS A 146 12.87 -8.46 -14.95
N PRO A 147 12.33 -9.53 -14.33
CA PRO A 147 11.46 -9.39 -13.16
C PRO A 147 12.20 -8.76 -11.99
N VAL A 148 11.52 -7.85 -11.29
CA VAL A 148 12.03 -7.12 -10.14
C VAL A 148 10.93 -7.08 -9.09
N LEU A 149 11.25 -7.54 -7.87
CA LEU A 149 10.43 -7.31 -6.68
C LEU A 149 10.62 -5.87 -6.22
N VAL A 150 9.51 -5.19 -5.99
CA VAL A 150 9.47 -3.87 -5.35
C VAL A 150 8.63 -4.01 -4.10
N GLU A 151 9.22 -3.70 -2.95
CA GLU A 151 8.51 -3.61 -1.69
C GLU A 151 8.35 -2.16 -1.26
N SER A 152 7.20 -1.83 -0.69
CA SER A 152 6.86 -0.49 -0.25
C SER A 152 5.87 -0.48 0.90
N TYR A 153 5.80 0.63 1.62
CA TYR A 153 4.79 0.91 2.62
C TYR A 153 3.72 1.82 2.02
N GLN A 154 2.46 1.58 2.33
CA GLN A 154 1.33 2.39 1.86
C GLN A 154 0.51 2.85 3.07
N PRO A 155 0.52 4.15 3.41
CA PRO A 155 -0.46 4.71 4.33
C PRO A 155 -1.88 4.44 3.81
N LEU A 156 -2.77 4.03 4.71
CA LEU A 156 -4.16 3.73 4.33
C LEU A 156 -5.00 4.99 4.15
N LEU A 157 -4.64 6.06 4.86
CA LEU A 157 -5.24 7.38 4.71
C LEU A 157 -4.34 8.23 3.79
N PRO A 158 -4.81 8.66 2.62
CA PRO A 158 -3.99 9.45 1.71
C PRO A 158 -3.83 10.88 2.20
N TRP A 159 -2.77 11.54 1.75
CA TRP A 159 -2.51 12.96 2.01
C TRP A 159 -3.64 13.90 1.55
N SER A 160 -4.52 13.42 0.66
CA SER A 160 -5.71 14.16 0.19
C SER A 160 -6.91 14.08 1.14
N GLY A 161 -6.78 13.44 2.30
CA GLY A 161 -7.84 13.30 3.31
C GLY A 161 -8.53 11.94 3.33
N GLU A 162 -9.23 11.67 4.43
CA GLU A 162 -9.90 10.38 4.71
C GLU A 162 -11.06 10.04 3.75
N ASP A 163 -11.64 11.03 3.09
CA ASP A 163 -12.74 10.86 2.13
C ASP A 163 -12.27 10.48 0.71
N LYS A 164 -10.97 10.24 0.53
CA LYS A 164 -10.37 9.89 -0.76
C LYS A 164 -9.74 8.50 -0.69
N LEU A 165 -9.76 7.80 -1.82
CA LEU A 165 -9.08 6.51 -1.95
C LEU A 165 -7.57 6.72 -2.02
N ASN A 166 -6.82 5.89 -1.29
CA ASN A 166 -5.35 5.91 -1.25
C ASN A 166 -4.64 5.35 -2.50
N MET A 167 -5.37 5.31 -3.62
CA MET A 167 -4.87 4.94 -4.95
C MET A 167 -5.19 6.01 -5.99
N VAL A 168 -5.78 7.14 -5.59
CA VAL A 168 -6.01 8.27 -6.48
C VAL A 168 -4.68 9.01 -6.67
N GLY A 169 -4.20 9.03 -7.91
CA GLY A 169 -2.92 9.64 -8.27
C GLY A 169 -1.83 8.61 -8.59
N HIS A 170 -0.58 9.04 -8.55
CA HIS A 170 0.56 8.18 -8.91
C HIS A 170 1.05 7.37 -7.69
N SER A 171 1.68 6.22 -7.90
CA SER A 171 2.25 5.40 -6.81
C SER A 171 3.29 6.17 -5.98
N TYR A 172 4.02 7.10 -6.60
CA TYR A 172 4.97 8.00 -5.93
C TYR A 172 4.33 8.92 -4.88
N THR A 173 3.02 9.18 -4.97
CA THR A 173 2.30 10.01 -4.01
C THR A 173 1.49 9.19 -3.02
N THR A 174 1.61 7.86 -3.05
CA THR A 174 0.79 6.95 -2.23
C THR A 174 1.60 5.84 -1.57
N ARG A 175 2.88 5.65 -1.95
CA ARG A 175 3.74 4.58 -1.45
C ARG A 175 5.14 5.08 -1.13
N LEU A 176 5.72 4.49 -0.09
CA LEU A 176 7.08 4.76 0.38
C LEU A 176 7.94 3.53 0.08
N LEU A 177 9.01 3.70 -0.71
CA LEU A 177 9.85 2.58 -1.13
C LEU A 177 10.54 1.94 0.08
N ALA A 178 10.44 0.62 0.23
CA ALA A 178 11.22 -0.13 1.19
C ALA A 178 12.49 -0.67 0.53
N CYS A 179 12.33 -1.50 -0.50
CA CYS A 179 13.45 -2.07 -1.25
C CYS A 179 13.08 -2.46 -2.68
N ILE A 180 14.10 -2.75 -3.47
CA ILE A 180 13.99 -3.29 -4.82
C ILE A 180 14.93 -4.47 -4.91
N LEU A 181 14.46 -5.66 -5.32
CA LEU A 181 15.27 -6.86 -5.48
C LEU A 181 15.08 -7.46 -6.88
N PRO A 182 16.10 -7.46 -7.76
CA PRO A 182 16.01 -8.15 -9.05
C PRO A 182 15.86 -9.66 -8.86
N SER A 183 15.00 -10.31 -9.66
CA SER A 183 14.76 -11.77 -9.58
C SER A 183 16.01 -12.63 -9.80
N GLN A 184 17.00 -12.11 -10.53
CA GLN A 184 18.30 -12.77 -10.71
C GLN A 184 19.10 -12.91 -9.40
N CYS A 185 18.76 -12.08 -8.40
CA CYS A 185 19.40 -12.06 -7.09
C CYS A 185 18.68 -12.95 -6.07
N TYR A 186 17.56 -13.60 -6.42
CA TYR A 186 16.86 -14.50 -5.51
C TYR A 186 17.75 -15.71 -5.19
N ALA A 187 18.12 -15.84 -3.91
CA ALA A 187 18.74 -17.04 -3.38
C ALA A 187 17.73 -18.20 -3.31
N LYS A 188 18.23 -19.44 -3.25
CA LYS A 188 17.37 -20.62 -3.15
C LYS A 188 16.59 -20.62 -1.86
N HIS A 189 15.42 -21.27 -1.87
CA HIS A 189 14.51 -21.37 -0.71
C HIS A 189 14.16 -19.99 -0.13
N ASP A 190 13.96 -19.00 -0.99
CA ASP A 190 13.49 -17.65 -0.67
C ASP A 190 14.31 -16.89 0.38
N LYS A 191 15.54 -17.32 0.70
CA LYS A 191 16.41 -16.70 1.72
C LYS A 191 16.59 -15.20 1.56
N SER A 192 16.59 -14.69 0.33
CA SER A 192 16.70 -13.26 0.06
C SER A 192 15.44 -12.51 0.47
N VAL A 193 14.28 -13.02 0.05
CA VAL A 193 12.96 -12.44 0.31
C VAL A 193 12.61 -12.56 1.79
N ASP A 194 12.84 -13.74 2.40
CA ASP A 194 12.66 -13.95 3.84
C ASP A 194 13.54 -13.02 4.68
N GLY A 195 14.79 -12.80 4.28
CA GLY A 195 15.69 -11.88 4.95
C GLY A 195 15.19 -10.43 4.91
N LEU A 196 14.64 -9.99 3.78
CA LEU A 196 14.01 -8.68 3.61
C LEU A 196 12.78 -8.56 4.51
N HIS A 197 11.86 -9.52 4.40
CA HIS A 197 10.61 -9.52 5.16
C HIS A 197 10.85 -9.57 6.67
N LYS A 198 11.87 -10.31 7.14
CA LYS A 198 12.27 -10.30 8.56
C LYS A 198 12.78 -8.93 9.01
N ALA A 199 13.57 -8.25 8.19
CA ALA A 199 14.08 -6.92 8.49
C ALA A 199 12.94 -5.89 8.53
N ILE A 200 12.06 -5.91 7.52
CA ILE A 200 10.86 -5.06 7.45
C ILE A 200 9.94 -5.31 8.65
N SER A 201 9.65 -6.58 8.95
CA SER A 201 8.76 -6.96 10.05
C SER A 201 9.31 -6.47 11.39
N LYS A 202 10.62 -6.61 11.62
CA LYS A 202 11.27 -6.11 12.86
C LYS A 202 11.10 -4.61 13.04
N ASP A 203 11.24 -3.83 11.97
CA ASP A 203 11.04 -2.38 12.01
C ASP A 203 9.58 -2.03 12.30
N LEU A 204 8.63 -2.64 11.58
CA LEU A 204 7.20 -2.45 11.79
C LEU A 204 6.75 -2.82 13.20
N THR A 205 7.33 -3.89 13.77
CA THR A 205 7.10 -4.28 15.17
C THR A 205 7.59 -3.21 16.13
N THR A 206 8.78 -2.68 15.89
CA THR A 206 9.36 -1.63 16.73
C THR A 206 8.52 -0.36 16.68
N LEU A 207 8.06 0.04 15.49
CA LEU A 207 7.13 1.15 15.30
C LEU A 207 5.78 0.92 15.96
N PHE A 208 5.27 -0.31 15.92
CA PHE A 208 4.05 -0.65 16.61
C PHE A 208 4.25 -0.57 18.12
N GLU A 209 5.24 -1.26 18.70
CA GLU A 209 5.45 -1.32 20.14
C GLU A 209 5.86 0.03 20.74
N ARG A 210 6.91 0.64 20.18
CA ARG A 210 7.61 1.79 20.76
C ARG A 210 7.28 3.11 20.07
N GLY A 211 6.90 3.06 18.80
CA GLY A 211 6.70 4.26 17.99
C GLY A 211 8.01 4.96 17.67
N ILE A 212 7.88 6.15 17.09
CA ILE A 212 8.96 7.08 16.82
C ILE A 212 8.67 8.43 17.46
N THR A 213 9.65 8.96 18.18
CA THR A 213 9.57 10.30 18.76
C THR A 213 10.28 11.29 17.85
N VAL A 214 9.56 12.38 17.53
CA VAL A 214 10.02 13.51 16.74
C VAL A 214 9.70 14.79 17.52
N GLU A 215 10.51 15.83 17.32
CA GLU A 215 10.30 17.13 17.94
C GLU A 215 9.37 17.96 17.06
N VAL A 216 8.25 18.40 17.62
CA VAL A 216 7.24 19.23 16.96
C VAL A 216 6.97 20.40 17.88
N ASN A 217 7.22 21.63 17.43
CA ASN A 217 7.06 22.84 18.26
C ASN A 217 7.77 22.75 19.61
N GLN A 218 9.03 22.27 19.63
CA GLN A 218 9.83 22.07 20.84
C GLN A 218 9.24 21.04 21.82
N GLN A 219 8.29 20.23 21.37
CA GLN A 219 7.69 19.15 22.15
C GLN A 219 7.94 17.80 21.50
N ALA A 220 8.39 16.85 22.30
CA ALA A 220 8.55 15.47 21.85
C ALA A 220 7.16 14.83 21.65
N LYS A 221 6.83 14.48 20.40
CA LYS A 221 5.61 13.75 20.05
C LYS A 221 5.96 12.36 19.54
N THR A 222 5.24 11.36 20.01
CA THR A 222 5.45 9.96 19.61
C THR A 222 4.33 9.49 18.68
N PHE A 223 4.73 8.99 17.51
CA PHE A 223 3.84 8.42 16.50
C PHE A 223 4.08 6.93 16.37
N TYR A 224 3.02 6.15 16.20
CA TYR A 224 3.08 4.70 16.01
C TYR A 224 2.68 4.34 14.58
N ALA A 225 3.00 3.13 14.15
CA ALA A 225 2.44 2.56 12.93
C ALA A 225 1.86 1.17 13.22
N ALA A 226 0.70 0.88 12.64
CA ALA A 226 0.07 -0.43 12.73
C ALA A 226 -0.22 -0.97 11.34
N VAL A 227 0.22 -2.20 11.10
CA VAL A 227 0.03 -2.88 9.83
C VAL A 227 -1.38 -3.46 9.79
N VAL A 228 -2.21 -2.89 8.93
CA VAL A 228 -3.60 -3.32 8.72
C VAL A 228 -3.69 -4.46 7.71
N GLY A 229 -2.72 -4.57 6.80
CA GLY A 229 -2.68 -5.65 5.82
C GLY A 229 -1.47 -5.63 4.92
N ALA A 230 -1.42 -6.58 3.99
CA ALA A 230 -0.40 -6.65 2.96
C ALA A 230 -1.04 -6.79 1.56
N LYS A 231 -0.52 -6.06 0.57
CA LYS A 231 -1.00 -5.99 -0.81
C LYS A 231 0.00 -6.60 -1.78
N GLY A 232 -0.51 -7.18 -2.87
CA GLY A 232 0.30 -7.84 -3.91
C GLY A 232 1.08 -9.08 -3.44
N TYR A 233 2.24 -9.33 -4.04
CA TYR A 233 3.13 -10.48 -3.81
C TYR A 233 3.90 -10.45 -2.46
N ALA A 234 3.56 -9.53 -1.54
CA ALA A 234 4.09 -9.51 -0.17
C ALA A 234 3.55 -10.66 0.72
N THR A 235 3.20 -11.81 0.13
CA THR A 235 2.53 -12.93 0.79
C THR A 235 3.37 -13.55 1.91
N SER A 236 4.71 -13.59 1.81
CA SER A 236 5.55 -14.13 2.90
C SER A 236 5.80 -13.17 4.06
N VAL A 237 5.58 -11.85 3.89
CA VAL A 237 5.40 -10.94 5.05
C VAL A 237 4.19 -11.40 5.87
N ARG A 238 3.16 -11.93 5.20
CA ARG A 238 1.91 -12.41 5.83
C ARG A 238 2.07 -13.70 6.63
N GLU A 239 3.10 -14.52 6.41
CA GLU A 239 3.39 -15.67 7.27
C GLU A 239 4.21 -15.28 8.51
N THR A 240 4.96 -14.18 8.40
CA THR A 240 5.84 -13.70 9.46
C THR A 240 5.10 -12.80 10.43
N LEU A 241 4.10 -12.03 9.97
CA LEU A 241 3.30 -11.10 10.78
C LEU A 241 2.45 -11.81 11.86
N PRO A 242 1.67 -12.87 11.57
CA PRO A 242 0.88 -13.61 12.57
C PRO A 242 1.76 -14.31 13.60
N ARG A 243 2.87 -14.97 13.18
CA ARG A 243 3.85 -15.56 14.11
C ARG A 243 4.53 -14.53 15.01
N LEU A 244 4.46 -13.25 14.64
CA LEU A 244 4.95 -12.12 15.43
C LEU A 244 3.87 -11.62 16.39
N ILE A 245 2.62 -11.55 15.94
CA ILE A 245 1.43 -11.29 16.76
C ILE A 245 1.28 -12.38 17.83
N ASP A 246 1.44 -13.65 17.49
CA ASP A 246 1.42 -14.79 18.41
C ASP A 246 2.54 -14.70 19.46
N ARG A 247 3.78 -14.34 19.05
CA ARG A 247 4.88 -14.10 20.00
C ARG A 247 4.69 -12.87 20.89
N MET A 248 3.91 -11.88 20.44
CA MET A 248 3.53 -10.71 21.24
C MET A 248 2.44 -11.06 22.27
N VAL A 249 1.59 -12.05 21.96
CA VAL A 249 0.58 -12.61 22.87
C VAL A 249 1.20 -13.62 23.86
N GLU A 250 2.08 -14.52 23.42
CA GLU A 250 2.75 -15.53 24.25
C GLU A 250 3.68 -14.94 25.33
N ARG A 251 4.21 -13.72 25.13
CA ARG A 251 5.02 -13.03 26.15
C ARG A 251 4.22 -12.49 27.35
N ARG A 252 2.91 -12.72 27.41
CA ARG A 252 2.04 -12.21 28.50
C ARG A 252 1.37 -13.26 29.39
N THR A 253 1.51 -14.55 29.14
CA THR A 253 0.83 -15.57 29.96
C THR A 253 1.74 -16.15 31.04
N ASP A 254 2.04 -15.36 32.06
CA ASP A 254 2.29 -15.86 33.41
C ASP A 254 1.07 -15.51 34.28
N LYS A 255 0.01 -16.32 34.13
CA LYS A 255 -0.92 -16.75 35.19
C LYS A 255 -2.04 -17.62 34.61
N PRO A 256 -2.43 -18.72 35.29
CA PRO A 256 -3.44 -19.63 34.81
C PRO A 256 -4.83 -19.09 35.12
N VAL A 257 -5.75 -19.19 34.16
CA VAL A 257 -7.18 -19.11 34.45
C VAL A 257 -7.86 -20.33 33.86
N ALA A 258 -8.63 -20.96 34.73
CA ALA A 258 -9.23 -22.27 34.63
C ALA A 258 -10.37 -22.37 33.59
N ASN A 259 -10.56 -23.60 33.12
CA ASN A 259 -11.77 -24.22 32.57
C ASN A 259 -12.98 -23.30 32.35
N MET A 260 -13.29 -23.04 31.08
CA MET A 260 -14.68 -23.08 30.60
C MET A 260 -14.74 -23.97 29.35
N ASP A 261 -15.63 -24.95 29.44
CA ASP A 261 -15.80 -26.05 28.51
C ASP A 261 -16.40 -25.61 27.14
N LYS A 262 -15.74 -26.15 26.10
CA LYS A 262 -16.14 -26.40 24.70
C LYS A 262 -16.23 -25.23 23.70
N PRO A 263 -15.21 -25.07 22.83
CA PRO A 263 -15.31 -24.28 21.60
C PRO A 263 -15.94 -25.05 20.42
N ASN A 264 -16.55 -24.28 19.53
CA ASN A 264 -17.09 -24.68 18.24
C ASN A 264 -15.95 -25.15 17.29
N PRO A 265 -16.00 -26.36 16.70
CA PRO A 265 -14.85 -27.00 16.04
C PRO A 265 -14.52 -26.47 14.63
N SER A 266 -14.79 -25.20 14.32
CA SER A 266 -14.52 -24.62 12.99
C SER A 266 -13.65 -23.36 12.97
N MET A 267 -13.03 -22.95 14.10
CA MET A 267 -12.26 -21.70 14.18
C MET A 267 -10.80 -21.83 14.65
N GLU A 268 -10.23 -23.04 14.73
CA GLU A 268 -8.88 -23.26 15.33
C GLU A 268 -7.68 -23.20 14.34
N LYS A 269 -7.84 -22.63 13.15
CA LYS A 269 -6.76 -22.60 12.15
C LYS A 269 -6.60 -21.20 11.53
N PRO A 270 -5.55 -20.43 11.88
CA PRO A 270 -5.20 -19.18 11.21
C PRO A 270 -4.47 -19.47 9.89
N GLU A 271 -5.03 -20.35 9.07
CA GLU A 271 -4.43 -20.79 7.80
C GLU A 271 -4.78 -19.85 6.64
N MET A 272 -5.65 -18.84 6.85
CA MET A 272 -6.07 -17.92 5.80
C MET A 272 -6.39 -16.52 6.34
N ILE A 273 -5.57 -15.53 5.98
CA ILE A 273 -5.93 -14.11 6.14
C ILE A 273 -6.93 -13.78 5.04
N GLN A 274 -8.09 -13.24 5.43
CA GLN A 274 -9.11 -12.81 4.48
C GLN A 274 -8.54 -11.70 3.58
N PRO A 275 -8.73 -11.79 2.26
CA PRO A 275 -8.30 -10.73 1.36
C PRO A 275 -8.90 -9.40 1.81
N ASP A 276 -8.10 -8.33 1.82
CA ASP A 276 -8.62 -6.98 1.97
C ASP A 276 -9.75 -6.81 0.93
N LEU A 277 -11.00 -6.77 1.40
CA LEU A 277 -12.17 -6.76 0.53
C LEU A 277 -12.14 -5.55 -0.40
N MET A 278 -11.60 -4.42 0.06
CA MET A 278 -11.43 -3.21 -0.74
C MET A 278 -10.31 -3.37 -1.79
N HIS A 279 -9.31 -4.19 -1.51
CA HIS A 279 -8.26 -4.55 -2.45
C HIS A 279 -8.74 -5.56 -3.49
N CYS A 280 -9.40 -6.64 -3.07
CA CYS A 280 -10.03 -7.60 -3.97
C CYS A 280 -11.00 -6.89 -4.91
N TYR A 281 -11.80 -5.95 -4.37
CA TYR A 281 -12.73 -5.16 -5.17
C TYR A 281 -12.04 -4.51 -6.38
N ASN A 282 -10.90 -3.87 -6.16
CA ASN A 282 -10.16 -3.20 -7.23
C ASN A 282 -9.24 -4.11 -8.07
N LEU A 283 -8.90 -5.31 -7.58
CA LEU A 283 -8.07 -6.29 -8.31
C LEU A 283 -8.86 -7.19 -9.26
N GLY A 284 -10.19 -7.03 -9.32
CA GLY A 284 -11.04 -7.80 -10.22
C GLY A 284 -12.38 -8.15 -9.59
N PHE A 285 -12.43 -8.43 -8.28
CA PHE A 285 -13.66 -8.86 -7.61
C PHE A 285 -14.79 -7.84 -7.72
N GLY A 286 -14.49 -6.54 -7.65
CA GLY A 286 -15.48 -5.48 -7.79
C GLY A 286 -15.94 -5.31 -9.22
N LYS A 287 -15.03 -5.51 -10.18
CA LYS A 287 -15.39 -5.61 -11.60
C LYS A 287 -16.30 -6.82 -11.83
N ASP A 288 -15.98 -7.97 -11.26
CA ASP A 288 -16.72 -9.22 -11.41
C ASP A 288 -18.08 -9.15 -10.69
N LEU A 289 -18.15 -8.48 -9.53
CA LEU A 289 -19.38 -8.22 -8.80
C LEU A 289 -20.30 -7.26 -9.56
N ALA A 290 -19.75 -6.15 -10.05
CA ALA A 290 -20.50 -5.20 -10.87
C ALA A 290 -20.96 -5.86 -12.19
N ALA A 291 -20.09 -6.63 -12.84
CA ALA A 291 -20.43 -7.41 -14.02
C ALA A 291 -21.55 -8.41 -13.73
N SER A 292 -21.45 -9.18 -12.66
CA SER A 292 -22.48 -10.14 -12.23
C SER A 292 -23.81 -9.43 -11.95
N GLY A 293 -23.78 -8.26 -11.30
CA GLY A 293 -24.97 -7.44 -11.08
C GLY A 293 -25.63 -6.98 -12.38
N VAL A 294 -24.84 -6.48 -13.34
CA VAL A 294 -25.36 -6.09 -14.66
C VAL A 294 -25.97 -7.30 -15.38
N ILE A 295 -25.32 -8.46 -15.36
CA ILE A 295 -25.84 -9.68 -15.99
C ILE A 295 -27.15 -10.14 -15.35
N VAL A 296 -27.23 -10.20 -14.03
CA VAL A 296 -28.46 -10.59 -13.32
C VAL A 296 -29.63 -9.67 -13.66
N VAL A 297 -29.39 -8.36 -13.71
CA VAL A 297 -30.42 -7.36 -14.06
C VAL A 297 -30.83 -7.47 -15.54
N THR A 298 -29.88 -7.82 -16.42
CA THR A 298 -30.13 -8.09 -17.84
C THR A 298 -30.94 -9.37 -18.05
N GLU A 299 -30.61 -10.47 -17.36
CA GLU A 299 -31.39 -11.71 -17.44
C GLU A 299 -32.80 -11.56 -16.86
N ALA A 300 -32.98 -10.65 -15.90
CA ALA A 300 -34.30 -10.28 -15.37
C ALA A 300 -35.15 -9.42 -16.33
N GLY A 301 -34.64 -9.06 -17.51
CA GLY A 301 -35.38 -8.29 -18.52
C GLY A 301 -35.56 -6.81 -18.17
N PHE A 302 -34.77 -6.27 -17.24
CA PHE A 302 -34.97 -4.92 -16.71
C PHE A 302 -34.76 -3.82 -17.76
N PHE A 303 -33.91 -4.07 -18.76
CA PHE A 303 -33.60 -3.07 -19.78
C PHE A 303 -34.64 -3.02 -20.91
N GLY A 304 -35.45 -4.07 -21.08
CA GLY A 304 -36.65 -4.05 -21.92
C GLY A 304 -36.49 -4.59 -23.34
N ALA A 305 -35.28 -4.99 -23.75
CA ALA A 305 -35.06 -5.62 -25.06
C ALA A 305 -35.21 -7.16 -25.06
N ASP A 306 -35.53 -7.71 -26.24
CA ASP A 306 -35.88 -9.13 -26.45
C ASP A 306 -34.66 -10.08 -26.38
N ASN A 307 -33.44 -9.57 -26.47
CA ASN A 307 -32.23 -10.38 -26.39
C ASN A 307 -31.14 -9.71 -25.55
N ILE A 308 -30.27 -10.55 -24.98
CA ILE A 308 -29.24 -10.14 -24.02
C ILE A 308 -28.27 -9.10 -24.61
N SER A 309 -27.95 -9.17 -25.90
CA SER A 309 -27.03 -8.22 -26.54
C SER A 309 -27.63 -6.82 -26.54
N GLN A 310 -28.89 -6.69 -26.95
CA GLN A 310 -29.58 -5.40 -26.98
C GLN A 310 -29.81 -4.85 -25.57
N GLN A 311 -30.13 -5.71 -24.60
CA GLN A 311 -30.27 -5.27 -23.21
C GLN A 311 -28.94 -4.77 -22.62
N LEU A 312 -27.81 -5.39 -23.00
CA LEU A 312 -26.49 -4.90 -22.60
C LEU A 312 -26.14 -3.56 -23.27
N ASP A 313 -26.54 -3.34 -24.51
CA ASP A 313 -26.39 -2.06 -25.19
C ASP A 313 -27.19 -0.95 -24.49
N GLU A 314 -28.43 -1.24 -24.10
CA GLU A 314 -29.29 -0.33 -23.32
C GLU A 314 -28.70 -0.03 -21.94
N ALA A 315 -28.22 -1.07 -21.24
CA ALA A 315 -27.55 -0.93 -19.96
C ALA A 315 -26.30 -0.04 -20.06
N PHE A 316 -25.50 -0.24 -21.11
CA PHE A 316 -24.30 0.55 -21.36
C PHE A 316 -24.64 2.01 -21.70
N ALA A 317 -25.68 2.24 -22.52
CA ALA A 317 -26.17 3.58 -22.82
C ALA A 317 -26.63 4.32 -21.54
N GLY A 318 -27.36 3.63 -20.67
CA GLY A 318 -27.78 4.15 -19.36
C GLY A 318 -26.59 4.51 -18.47
N PHE A 319 -25.58 3.63 -18.40
CA PHE A 319 -24.34 3.88 -17.67
C PHE A 319 -23.59 5.10 -18.20
N MET A 320 -23.43 5.24 -19.52
CA MET A 320 -22.75 6.38 -20.13
C MET A 320 -23.51 7.70 -19.92
N SER A 321 -24.85 7.66 -19.96
CA SER A 321 -25.70 8.81 -19.62
C SER A 321 -25.50 9.24 -18.16
N TRP A 322 -25.47 8.28 -17.23
CA TRP A 322 -25.19 8.55 -15.82
C TRP A 322 -23.79 9.17 -15.63
N CYS A 323 -22.76 8.63 -16.30
CA CYS A 323 -21.42 9.21 -16.26
C CYS A 323 -21.40 10.66 -16.74
N ALA A 324 -22.07 10.96 -17.85
CA ALA A 324 -22.15 12.32 -18.38
C ALA A 324 -22.85 13.28 -17.40
N GLN A 325 -23.95 12.85 -16.78
CA GLN A 325 -24.69 13.66 -15.81
C GLN A 325 -23.88 14.00 -14.55
N HIS A 326 -22.98 13.11 -14.14
CA HIS A 326 -22.19 13.27 -12.91
C HIS A 326 -20.73 13.73 -13.17
N GLY A 327 -20.38 14.04 -14.42
CA GLY A 327 -19.02 14.48 -14.79
C GLY A 327 -17.97 13.39 -14.65
N HIS A 328 -18.34 12.12 -14.83
CA HIS A 328 -17.43 10.98 -14.82
C HIS A 328 -17.03 10.56 -16.24
N THR A 329 -15.83 9.99 -16.37
CA THR A 329 -15.32 9.40 -17.62
C THR A 329 -15.05 7.91 -17.41
N SER A 330 -15.45 7.06 -18.37
CA SER A 330 -15.22 5.62 -18.32
C SER A 330 -14.17 5.17 -19.33
N THR A 331 -13.37 4.17 -18.98
CA THR A 331 -12.48 3.45 -19.89
C THR A 331 -13.15 2.23 -20.53
N ILE A 332 -14.34 1.83 -20.03
CA ILE A 332 -15.14 0.74 -20.58
C ILE A 332 -15.82 1.24 -21.86
N LYS A 333 -15.68 0.47 -22.95
CA LYS A 333 -16.16 0.87 -24.28
C LYS A 333 -17.51 0.28 -24.68
N GLU A 334 -17.87 -0.85 -24.09
CA GLU A 334 -19.12 -1.58 -24.34
C GLU A 334 -19.37 -2.54 -23.18
N PHE A 335 -20.63 -2.98 -22.99
CA PHE A 335 -20.95 -4.14 -22.16
C PHE A 335 -21.12 -5.35 -23.08
N ASP A 336 -20.13 -6.23 -23.10
CA ASP A 336 -20.13 -7.44 -23.93
C ASP A 336 -19.75 -8.65 -23.06
N LEU A 337 -20.49 -9.76 -23.26
CA LEU A 337 -20.32 -11.00 -22.50
C LEU A 337 -18.88 -11.53 -22.58
N LYS A 338 -18.26 -11.51 -23.76
CA LYS A 338 -16.94 -12.11 -23.99
C LYS A 338 -15.79 -11.13 -23.78
N LYS A 339 -15.92 -9.89 -24.24
CA LYS A 339 -14.85 -8.89 -24.20
C LYS A 339 -14.81 -8.15 -22.88
N THR A 340 -15.96 -7.71 -22.38
CA THR A 340 -16.04 -6.86 -21.18
C THR A 340 -16.11 -7.72 -19.92
N PHE A 341 -17.02 -8.71 -19.93
CA PHE A 341 -17.30 -9.57 -18.79
C PHE A 341 -16.53 -10.91 -18.81
N LYS A 342 -15.85 -11.23 -19.92
CA LYS A 342 -15.00 -12.44 -20.05
C LYS A 342 -15.72 -13.76 -19.72
N MET A 343 -17.03 -13.82 -19.96
CA MET A 343 -17.82 -15.03 -19.82
C MET A 343 -17.57 -15.94 -21.03
N THR A 344 -16.98 -17.11 -20.79
CA THR A 344 -16.95 -18.20 -21.77
C THR A 344 -18.28 -18.94 -21.72
N SER A 345 -18.88 -19.14 -22.88
CA SER A 345 -20.07 -19.98 -23.08
C SER A 345 -19.83 -21.42 -22.65
#